data_AF-A0A9D6W0K0-F1
#
_entry.id   AF-A0A9D6W0K0-F1
#
_cell.length_a   1.000
_cell.length_b   1.000
_cell.length_c   1.000
_cell.angle_alpha   90.00
_cell.angle_beta   90.00
_cell.angle_gamma   90.00
#
_symmetry.space_group_name_H-M   'P 1'
#
loop_
_entity.id
_entity.type
_entity.pdbx_description
1 polymer ?
#
loop_
_entity_poly.entity_id
_entity_poly.type
_entity_poly.pdbx_seq_one_letter_code
_entity_poly.pdbx_strand_id
1 'polypeptide(L)'
;MRHLLWTLIVVLAAAGACESGDTHLTGTPDADADATADATADADATADGPACDPACGPGFVCIDGACEPVAGDADADADADAEAGADADADGDADGGPDCLASCPNDPVAGPAGTPCAEAVDCADGFECFPEQVDVYDGEAYVYWAGGYCASYGAGTSACDPYDPRTCPSGSECIYMGAGLGGDAYGCMDRCSAASREDVPWEDNCDCRNGYACDLSSELCLSGCSNDRECCEIWDDSNGNGVRNTGEVTLLGPERCTDVCDPCSFACTLEGCPGGGCAMGDPCGHDSDCPADAQCWIDPSLEGGICVRVRCDLVGRECPAGSGCADLGGGWNPYYVCMTPCTPGTQPGDPGYPCRDVGPAGPSAGDFACQPTDPGGWYDATDAGGYCYPGHFPGGDGPIGSPCAAHEDCVSPFGLGLCADWEDPSWCTVMCSEESAAGGLCETDPSATSATGACYYQICVAACDTPAGPLGANGCSNPDLACYDSRPFGAYLYLADGRTRPPGICYAACTSDAECAASWGPGYACDDASGTCQP
;
A
#
# COMPACT_ATOMS: atom_id res chain seq x y z
N MET A 1 18.39 -8.14 -6.33
CA MET A 1 17.17 -8.38 -7.14
C MET A 1 15.95 -8.40 -6.22
N ARG A 2 15.68 -7.26 -5.59
CA ARG A 2 14.58 -6.97 -4.67
C ARG A 2 14.47 -5.45 -4.69
N HIS A 3 13.34 -4.86 -5.04
CA HIS A 3 12.95 -3.52 -4.60
C HIS A 3 11.45 -3.33 -4.81
N LEU A 4 10.81 -2.84 -3.75
CA LEU A 4 9.56 -2.08 -3.65
C LEU A 4 8.24 -2.78 -4.02
N LEU A 5 7.78 -3.61 -3.09
CA LEU A 5 6.40 -3.56 -2.59
C LEU A 5 6.44 -4.05 -1.13
N TRP A 6 6.43 -3.14 -0.15
CA TRP A 6 6.29 -3.51 1.26
C TRP A 6 5.37 -2.52 1.97
N THR A 7 4.21 -3.02 2.37
CA THR A 7 3.30 -2.39 3.31
C THR A 7 3.33 -3.17 4.64
N LEU A 8 3.61 -2.42 5.72
CA LEU A 8 3.18 -2.55 7.12
C LEU A 8 3.75 -3.57 8.15
N ILE A 9 4.25 -2.96 9.25
CA ILE A 9 4.05 -3.18 10.72
C ILE A 9 4.13 -4.59 11.34
N VAL A 10 4.99 -4.71 12.37
CA VAL A 10 4.80 -5.60 13.53
C VAL A 10 5.24 -4.91 14.83
N VAL A 11 4.31 -4.73 15.78
CA VAL A 11 4.62 -4.79 17.23
C VAL A 11 3.77 -5.89 17.87
N LEU A 12 4.43 -6.99 18.21
CA LEU A 12 3.86 -8.13 18.93
C LEU A 12 3.72 -7.82 20.43
N ALA A 13 2.48 -7.87 20.93
CA ALA A 13 2.18 -7.98 22.35
C ALA A 13 2.41 -9.42 22.84
N ALA A 14 3.36 -9.60 23.77
CA ALA A 14 3.54 -10.86 24.50
C ALA A 14 2.81 -10.81 25.85
N ALA A 15 1.85 -11.72 26.05
CA ALA A 15 1.24 -11.99 27.34
C ALA A 15 2.29 -12.57 28.32
N GLY A 16 2.48 -11.90 29.46
CA GLY A 16 3.29 -12.34 30.58
C GLY A 16 2.49 -12.31 31.88
N ALA A 17 2.48 -13.44 32.57
CA ALA A 17 1.62 -13.78 33.71
C ALA A 17 1.80 -12.91 34.97
N CYS A 18 0.73 -12.88 35.77
CA CYS A 18 0.65 -12.37 37.13
C CYS A 18 1.77 -12.89 38.05
N GLU A 19 2.44 -11.98 38.77
CA GLU A 19 2.96 -12.25 40.12
C GLU A 19 2.83 -11.01 41.02
N SER A 20 2.31 -11.26 42.21
CA SER A 20 2.00 -10.33 43.30
C SER A 20 3.24 -9.79 44.02
N GLY A 21 3.19 -8.53 44.47
CA GLY A 21 4.14 -8.01 45.46
C GLY A 21 3.81 -6.60 45.97
N ASP A 22 3.33 -6.53 47.21
CA ASP A 22 3.10 -5.32 48.01
C ASP A 22 4.33 -4.41 48.12
N THR A 23 4.13 -3.08 48.15
CA THR A 23 4.48 -2.28 49.35
C THR A 23 4.00 -0.82 49.28
N HIS A 24 3.31 -0.45 50.36
CA HIS A 24 3.03 0.88 50.91
C HIS A 24 4.12 1.95 50.74
N LEU A 25 3.70 3.23 50.67
CA LEU A 25 3.85 4.31 51.68
C LEU A 25 3.52 5.68 51.03
N THR A 26 2.39 6.33 51.31
CA THR A 26 2.09 7.34 52.37
C THR A 26 1.95 8.76 51.82
N GLY A 27 0.78 9.37 52.07
CA GLY A 27 0.54 10.79 51.86
C GLY A 27 -0.94 11.17 52.04
N THR A 28 -1.43 11.08 53.27
CA THR A 28 -2.74 11.60 53.74
C THR A 28 -2.57 13.06 54.25
N PRO A 29 -3.62 13.76 54.75
CA PRO A 29 -4.72 14.39 54.03
C PRO A 29 -5.00 15.81 54.60
N ASP A 30 -6.22 16.34 54.41
CA ASP A 30 -6.95 17.40 55.16
C ASP A 30 -7.48 18.49 54.20
N ALA A 31 -8.73 18.95 54.23
CA ALA A 31 -9.86 18.69 55.13
C ALA A 31 -11.16 19.32 54.54
N ASP A 32 -12.28 18.74 54.97
CA ASP A 32 -13.61 19.29 55.26
C ASP A 32 -14.37 20.20 54.26
N ALA A 33 -15.56 19.75 53.85
CA ALA A 33 -16.79 20.21 54.50
C ALA A 33 -18.08 19.48 54.03
N ASP A 34 -18.77 18.93 55.02
CA ASP A 34 -20.16 18.46 55.13
C ASP A 34 -21.25 19.04 54.20
N ALA A 35 -22.15 18.16 53.74
CA ALA A 35 -23.55 18.17 54.20
C ALA A 35 -24.27 16.85 53.84
N THR A 36 -24.70 16.13 54.87
CA THR A 36 -25.55 14.94 54.83
C THR A 36 -27.03 15.32 54.89
N ALA A 37 -27.88 14.61 54.14
CA ALA A 37 -29.25 14.33 54.53
C ALA A 37 -29.71 13.02 53.89
N ASP A 38 -30.00 12.07 54.78
CA ASP A 38 -30.43 10.69 54.60
C ASP A 38 -31.95 10.62 54.32
N ALA A 39 -32.36 9.74 53.40
CA ALA A 39 -33.69 9.11 53.39
C ALA A 39 -33.73 7.92 52.40
N THR A 40 -33.61 6.73 52.98
CA THR A 40 -34.01 5.40 52.48
C THR A 40 -35.23 5.35 51.55
N ALA A 41 -35.14 4.60 50.43
CA ALA A 41 -36.18 3.65 50.01
C ALA A 41 -35.67 2.69 48.91
N ASP A 42 -35.88 1.38 49.12
CA ASP A 42 -35.84 0.32 48.11
C ASP A 42 -36.69 0.64 46.87
N ALA A 43 -36.24 0.23 45.68
CA ALA A 43 -37.06 -0.57 44.74
C ALA A 43 -36.28 -0.94 43.47
N ASP A 44 -36.26 -2.25 43.19
CA ASP A 44 -36.05 -2.87 41.88
C ASP A 44 -36.85 -2.16 40.77
N ALA A 45 -36.21 -1.94 39.62
CA ALA A 45 -36.88 -1.62 38.37
C ALA A 45 -36.40 -2.57 37.26
N THR A 46 -37.15 -3.65 37.07
CA THR A 46 -37.23 -4.36 35.78
C THR A 46 -37.97 -3.45 34.80
N ALA A 47 -37.34 -3.12 33.68
CA ALA A 47 -37.92 -2.30 32.63
C ALA A 47 -38.98 -3.09 31.86
N ASP A 48 -40.26 -2.80 32.15
CA ASP A 48 -41.38 -3.13 31.28
C ASP A 48 -41.43 -2.11 30.12
N GLY A 49 -41.58 -2.60 28.89
CA GLY A 49 -41.73 -1.78 27.69
C GLY A 49 -43.01 -0.92 27.69
N PRO A 50 -43.13 0.06 26.78
CA PRO A 50 -44.25 1.00 26.77
C PRO A 50 -45.58 0.28 26.44
N ALA A 51 -46.52 0.33 27.38
CA ALA A 51 -47.89 -0.15 27.17
C ALA A 51 -48.78 0.96 26.57
N CYS A 52 -49.52 0.65 25.49
CA CYS A 52 -50.61 1.49 25.01
C CYS A 52 -51.83 1.36 25.94
N ASP A 53 -52.39 2.49 26.41
CA ASP A 53 -53.65 2.54 27.16
C ASP A 53 -54.68 3.45 26.44
N PRO A 54 -55.82 2.91 25.95
CA PRO A 54 -56.26 1.52 26.07
C PRO A 54 -55.44 0.54 25.22
N ALA A 55 -55.37 -0.71 25.68
CA ALA A 55 -54.71 -1.79 24.95
C ALA A 55 -55.24 -1.90 23.52
N CYS A 56 -54.34 -2.04 22.55
CA CYS A 56 -54.70 -2.16 21.14
C CYS A 56 -55.64 -3.37 20.92
N GLY A 57 -56.64 -3.18 20.08
CA GLY A 57 -57.55 -4.26 19.68
C GLY A 57 -56.83 -5.33 18.84
N PRO A 58 -57.41 -6.54 18.71
CA PRO A 58 -56.84 -7.59 17.86
C PRO A 58 -56.64 -7.09 16.42
N GLY A 59 -55.44 -7.32 15.88
CA GLY A 59 -55.01 -6.84 14.56
C GLY A 59 -54.16 -5.56 14.58
N PHE A 60 -53.80 -5.03 15.75
CA PHE A 60 -52.96 -3.84 15.90
C PHE A 60 -51.81 -4.06 16.89
N VAL A 61 -50.65 -3.44 16.65
CA VAL A 61 -49.46 -3.41 17.53
C VAL A 61 -49.23 -1.99 18.07
N CYS A 62 -48.69 -1.89 19.28
CA CYS A 62 -48.35 -0.62 19.91
C CYS A 62 -46.96 -0.17 19.48
N ILE A 63 -46.89 0.91 18.69
CA ILE A 63 -45.62 1.55 18.28
C ILE A 63 -45.72 3.01 18.75
N ASP A 64 -44.78 3.44 19.60
CA ASP A 64 -44.70 4.80 20.15
C ASP A 64 -46.02 5.32 20.77
N GLY A 65 -46.78 4.44 21.43
CA GLY A 65 -48.04 4.80 22.08
C GLY A 65 -49.24 4.92 21.14
N ALA A 66 -49.09 4.55 19.86
CA ALA A 66 -50.18 4.46 18.88
C ALA A 66 -50.42 3.00 18.44
N CYS A 67 -51.68 2.67 18.16
CA CYS A 67 -52.05 1.35 17.64
C CYS A 67 -52.02 1.35 16.11
N GLU A 68 -51.04 0.66 15.53
CA GLU A 68 -50.90 0.50 14.08
C GLU A 68 -51.34 -0.90 13.63
N PRO A 69 -52.00 -1.05 12.46
CA PRO A 69 -52.45 -2.35 11.98
C PRO A 69 -51.25 -3.25 11.67
N VAL A 70 -51.32 -4.53 12.08
CA VAL A 70 -50.32 -5.53 11.69
C VAL A 70 -50.41 -5.70 10.17
N ALA A 71 -49.32 -5.43 9.45
CA ALA A 71 -49.24 -5.67 8.01
C ALA A 71 -49.53 -7.15 7.76
N GLY A 72 -50.66 -7.43 7.12
CA GLY A 72 -51.16 -8.78 6.91
C GLY A 72 -50.46 -9.45 5.73
N ASP A 73 -49.92 -10.64 5.99
CA ASP A 73 -49.63 -11.65 4.97
C ASP A 73 -50.91 -11.98 4.20
N ALA A 74 -50.86 -11.83 2.88
CA ALA A 74 -51.94 -12.19 1.98
C ALA A 74 -51.92 -13.71 1.71
N ASP A 75 -52.92 -14.36 2.30
CA ASP A 75 -53.78 -15.39 1.75
C ASP A 75 -53.19 -16.74 1.29
N ALA A 76 -53.42 -17.74 2.16
CA ALA A 76 -53.61 -19.13 1.78
C ALA A 76 -55.09 -19.37 1.45
N ASP A 77 -55.39 -19.84 0.23
CA ASP A 77 -56.55 -20.68 -0.05
C ASP A 77 -56.16 -21.76 -1.06
N ALA A 78 -56.42 -23.00 -0.67
CA ALA A 78 -56.18 -24.22 -1.43
C ALA A 78 -57.35 -24.49 -2.38
N ASP A 79 -57.04 -24.88 -3.62
CA ASP A 79 -57.83 -25.87 -4.36
C ASP A 79 -56.93 -26.65 -5.33
N ALA A 80 -57.03 -27.97 -5.25
CA ALA A 80 -56.27 -28.94 -6.03
C ALA A 80 -56.90 -29.14 -7.41
N ASP A 81 -56.08 -29.17 -8.47
CA ASP A 81 -56.09 -30.23 -9.50
C ASP A 81 -54.87 -30.08 -10.44
N ALA A 82 -54.29 -31.23 -10.77
CA ALA A 82 -53.03 -31.44 -11.46
C ALA A 82 -53.01 -31.01 -12.93
N GLU A 83 -51.85 -30.52 -13.41
CA GLU A 83 -51.10 -31.08 -14.54
C GLU A 83 -49.67 -30.51 -14.53
N ALA A 84 -48.70 -31.37 -14.78
CA ALA A 84 -47.28 -31.11 -14.68
C ALA A 84 -46.76 -30.07 -15.70
N GLY A 85 -46.01 -29.08 -15.21
CA GLY A 85 -45.26 -28.16 -16.07
C GLY A 85 -44.26 -27.31 -15.28
N ALA A 86 -43.06 -27.84 -15.07
CA ALA A 86 -41.80 -27.13 -14.83
C ALA A 86 -41.89 -25.75 -14.14
N ASP A 87 -42.04 -25.76 -12.82
CA ASP A 87 -41.74 -24.58 -12.00
C ASP A 87 -40.27 -24.68 -11.59
N ALA A 88 -39.47 -23.84 -12.23
CA ALA A 88 -38.19 -23.42 -11.68
C ALA A 88 -38.53 -22.53 -10.47
N ASP A 89 -38.24 -23.04 -9.28
CA ASP A 89 -38.14 -22.24 -8.06
C ASP A 89 -36.96 -21.29 -8.24
N ALA A 90 -37.20 -20.22 -9.00
CA ALA A 90 -36.45 -18.99 -8.88
C ALA A 90 -37.03 -18.28 -7.66
N ASP A 91 -36.39 -18.49 -6.51
CA ASP A 91 -36.49 -17.59 -5.37
C ASP A 91 -35.98 -16.22 -5.85
N GLY A 92 -36.91 -15.48 -6.45
CA GLY A 92 -36.72 -14.11 -6.88
C GLY A 92 -36.73 -13.20 -5.67
N ASP A 93 -35.69 -13.31 -4.84
CA ASP A 93 -35.13 -12.13 -4.20
C ASP A 93 -34.54 -11.30 -5.35
N ALA A 94 -35.44 -10.62 -6.05
CA ALA A 94 -35.11 -9.59 -7.01
C ALA A 94 -34.60 -8.39 -6.21
N ASP A 95 -33.39 -8.54 -5.66
CA ASP A 95 -32.49 -7.43 -5.43
C ASP A 95 -32.27 -6.84 -6.81
N GLY A 96 -33.14 -5.89 -7.18
CA GLY A 96 -33.20 -5.25 -8.48
C GLY A 96 -32.02 -4.33 -8.75
N GLY A 97 -30.82 -4.76 -8.39
CA GLY A 97 -29.57 -4.17 -8.81
C GLY A 97 -29.44 -4.27 -10.34
N PRO A 98 -28.69 -3.35 -10.96
CA PRO A 98 -28.32 -3.49 -12.36
C PRO A 98 -27.63 -4.84 -12.57
N ASP A 99 -27.94 -5.51 -13.69
CA ASP A 99 -27.23 -6.72 -14.12
C ASP A 99 -25.85 -6.30 -14.61
N CYS A 100 -24.92 -6.21 -13.66
CA CYS A 100 -23.57 -5.67 -13.84
C CYS A 100 -22.54 -6.74 -14.21
N LEU A 101 -22.95 -8.01 -14.35
CA LEU A 101 -22.06 -9.11 -14.68
C LEU A 101 -21.88 -9.20 -16.20
N ALA A 102 -21.06 -8.30 -16.75
CA ALA A 102 -20.58 -8.43 -18.11
C ALA A 102 -19.51 -9.53 -18.18
N SER A 103 -19.75 -10.57 -18.97
CA SER A 103 -18.70 -11.57 -19.26
C SER A 103 -17.67 -10.99 -20.23
N CYS A 104 -16.40 -11.01 -19.84
CA CYS A 104 -15.35 -10.35 -20.60
C CYS A 104 -14.72 -11.35 -21.61
N PRO A 105 -14.68 -11.07 -22.92
CA PRO A 105 -14.32 -12.05 -23.97
C PRO A 105 -12.92 -12.69 -23.88
N ASN A 106 -12.06 -12.21 -22.97
CA ASN A 106 -10.69 -12.66 -22.78
C ASN A 106 -10.36 -12.96 -21.31
N ASP A 107 -11.40 -13.16 -20.49
CA ASP A 107 -11.32 -13.62 -19.12
C ASP A 107 -10.36 -14.84 -19.00
N PRO A 108 -9.38 -14.80 -18.08
CA PRO A 108 -8.72 -16.01 -17.61
C PRO A 108 -9.76 -17.09 -17.29
N VAL A 109 -9.49 -18.36 -17.58
CA VAL A 109 -10.45 -19.40 -17.18
C VAL A 109 -10.57 -19.38 -15.66
N ALA A 110 -11.75 -19.02 -15.14
CA ALA A 110 -12.06 -19.02 -13.71
C ALA A 110 -11.52 -20.31 -13.06
N GLY A 111 -10.61 -20.12 -12.11
CA GLY A 111 -9.94 -21.19 -11.38
C GLY A 111 -10.71 -21.61 -10.13
N PRO A 112 -10.19 -22.61 -9.38
CA PRO A 112 -10.69 -22.90 -8.03
C PRO A 112 -10.34 -21.80 -7.02
N ALA A 113 -9.31 -21.00 -7.30
CA ALA A 113 -9.03 -19.76 -6.58
C ALA A 113 -10.09 -18.72 -6.94
N GLY A 114 -10.55 -17.90 -5.99
CA GLY A 114 -11.58 -16.89 -6.23
C GLY A 114 -13.03 -17.39 -6.15
N THR A 115 -13.23 -18.72 -6.17
CA THR A 115 -14.58 -19.30 -6.08
C THR A 115 -15.26 -18.85 -4.78
N PRO A 116 -16.50 -18.32 -4.83
CA PRO A 116 -17.22 -17.93 -3.63
C PRO A 116 -17.37 -19.07 -2.62
N CYS A 117 -17.20 -18.78 -1.34
CA CYS A 117 -17.34 -19.74 -0.26
C CYS A 117 -17.91 -19.08 1.00
N ALA A 118 -18.67 -19.83 1.78
CA ALA A 118 -19.06 -19.49 3.14
C ALA A 118 -18.26 -20.31 4.17
N GLU A 119 -17.89 -21.54 3.80
CA GLU A 119 -17.12 -22.45 4.63
C GLU A 119 -16.12 -23.27 3.81
N ALA A 120 -15.16 -23.90 4.49
CA ALA A 120 -14.07 -24.63 3.82
C ALA A 120 -14.53 -25.78 2.91
N VAL A 121 -15.75 -26.31 3.10
CA VAL A 121 -16.31 -27.39 2.26
C VAL A 121 -16.77 -26.90 0.88
N ASP A 122 -16.96 -25.59 0.71
CA ASP A 122 -17.30 -24.99 -0.58
C ASP A 122 -16.06 -24.95 -1.52
N CYS A 123 -14.87 -25.13 -0.96
CA CYS A 123 -13.61 -25.04 -1.68
C CYS A 123 -13.12 -26.39 -2.20
N ALA A 124 -12.42 -26.33 -3.34
CA ALA A 124 -11.74 -27.48 -3.89
C ALA A 124 -10.59 -27.96 -2.96
N ASP A 125 -10.23 -29.24 -3.05
CA ASP A 125 -9.11 -29.79 -2.28
C ASP A 125 -7.83 -28.95 -2.46
N GLY A 126 -7.24 -28.52 -1.34
CA GLY A 126 -6.03 -27.68 -1.32
C GLY A 126 -6.30 -26.17 -1.23
N PHE A 127 -7.57 -25.76 -1.20
CA PHE A 127 -8.00 -24.38 -0.96
C PHE A 127 -8.71 -24.30 0.39
N GLU A 128 -8.57 -23.15 1.03
CA GLU A 128 -9.28 -22.81 2.25
C GLU A 128 -10.24 -21.67 1.96
N CYS A 129 -11.40 -21.70 2.60
CA CYS A 129 -12.32 -20.58 2.54
C CYS A 129 -11.80 -19.48 3.46
N PHE A 130 -11.45 -18.33 2.89
CA PHE A 130 -11.17 -17.12 3.65
C PHE A 130 -12.51 -16.43 3.87
N PRO A 131 -13.14 -16.50 5.05
CA PRO A 131 -14.44 -15.87 5.24
C PRO A 131 -14.33 -14.36 5.06
N GLU A 132 -15.33 -13.76 4.41
CA GLU A 132 -15.43 -12.32 4.35
C GLU A 132 -15.66 -11.80 5.77
N GLN A 133 -14.85 -10.84 6.19
CA GLN A 133 -15.04 -10.19 7.47
C GLN A 133 -15.75 -8.88 7.21
N VAL A 134 -17.00 -8.82 7.65
CA VAL A 134 -17.82 -7.61 7.58
C VAL A 134 -17.90 -7.04 8.99
N ASP A 135 -17.40 -5.83 9.15
CA ASP A 135 -17.51 -5.07 10.39
C ASP A 135 -18.55 -3.95 10.23
N VAL A 136 -19.24 -3.62 11.31
CA VAL A 136 -20.19 -2.49 11.32
C VAL A 136 -19.54 -1.31 12.02
N TYR A 137 -19.36 -0.23 11.27
CA TYR A 137 -18.76 1.01 11.75
C TYR A 137 -19.70 2.20 11.51
N ASP A 138 -19.98 2.99 12.54
CA ASP A 138 -20.96 4.11 12.49
C ASP A 138 -22.34 3.75 11.92
N GLY A 139 -22.75 2.48 12.07
CA GLY A 139 -24.03 1.98 11.56
C GLY A 139 -24.03 1.50 10.11
N GLU A 140 -22.90 1.58 9.42
CA GLU A 140 -22.69 1.08 8.06
C GLU A 140 -21.84 -0.19 8.09
N ALA A 141 -22.06 -1.12 7.15
CA ALA A 141 -21.30 -2.36 7.04
C ALA A 141 -20.13 -2.18 6.07
N TYR A 142 -18.93 -2.61 6.47
CA TYR A 142 -17.70 -2.51 5.68
C TYR A 142 -17.08 -3.90 5.53
N VAL A 143 -16.57 -4.18 4.34
CA VAL A 143 -15.73 -5.36 4.11
C VAL A 143 -14.32 -5.05 4.63
N TYR A 144 -14.02 -5.57 5.82
CA TYR A 144 -12.72 -5.41 6.48
C TYR A 144 -11.63 -6.24 5.81
N TRP A 145 -11.96 -7.50 5.51
CA TRP A 145 -11.11 -8.40 4.75
C TRP A 145 -11.90 -8.84 3.52
N ALA A 146 -11.34 -8.52 2.35
CA ALA A 146 -11.72 -9.11 1.08
C ALA A 146 -11.61 -10.63 1.24
N GLY A 147 -12.73 -11.30 1.49
CA GLY A 147 -12.81 -12.73 1.78
C GLY A 147 -13.97 -13.35 1.02
N GLY A 148 -14.66 -14.33 1.58
CA GLY A 148 -15.75 -15.07 0.94
C GLY A 148 -15.30 -15.85 -0.30
N TYR A 149 -14.01 -16.13 -0.46
CA TYR A 149 -13.48 -16.88 -1.59
C TYR A 149 -12.50 -17.97 -1.15
N CYS A 150 -12.37 -18.97 -2.02
CA CYS A 150 -11.39 -20.02 -1.90
C CYS A 150 -10.02 -19.49 -2.32
N ALA A 151 -9.04 -19.55 -1.42
CA ALA A 151 -7.65 -19.26 -1.75
C ALA A 151 -6.73 -20.33 -1.16
N SER A 152 -5.54 -20.47 -1.76
CA SER A 152 -4.46 -21.24 -1.15
C SER A 152 -3.66 -20.32 -0.25
N TYR A 153 -3.24 -20.81 0.92
CA TYR A 153 -2.41 -20.07 1.85
C TYR A 153 -1.38 -20.98 2.50
N GLY A 154 -0.16 -20.47 2.63
CA GLY A 154 0.94 -21.26 3.16
C GLY A 154 2.13 -20.41 3.57
N ALA A 155 2.86 -20.89 4.59
CA ALA A 155 4.11 -20.26 5.02
C ALA A 155 5.22 -20.48 3.99
N GLY A 156 5.98 -19.44 3.69
CA GLY A 156 6.93 -19.40 2.58
C GLY A 156 6.22 -19.61 1.24
N THR A 157 6.92 -20.23 0.29
CA THR A 157 6.39 -20.50 -1.05
C THR A 157 5.49 -21.76 -1.11
N SER A 158 4.93 -22.19 0.02
CA SER A 158 4.25 -23.48 0.12
C SER A 158 2.85 -23.49 -0.50
N ALA A 159 2.18 -22.34 -0.54
CA ALA A 159 0.94 -22.18 -1.31
C ALA A 159 1.20 -21.73 -2.74
N CYS A 160 2.12 -20.79 -2.94
CA CYS A 160 2.60 -20.37 -4.25
C CYS A 160 3.99 -19.76 -4.16
N ASP A 161 4.74 -19.79 -5.25
CA ASP A 161 6.05 -19.15 -5.40
C ASP A 161 5.86 -17.82 -6.13
N PRO A 162 6.17 -16.66 -5.51
CA PRO A 162 6.03 -15.36 -6.16
C PRO A 162 6.95 -15.21 -7.39
N TYR A 163 7.96 -16.07 -7.55
CA TYR A 163 8.85 -16.09 -8.71
C TYR A 163 8.41 -17.06 -9.80
N ASP A 164 7.39 -17.89 -9.56
CA ASP A 164 6.85 -18.81 -10.53
C ASP A 164 5.31 -18.70 -10.58
N PRO A 165 4.74 -17.88 -11.48
CA PRO A 165 3.30 -17.68 -11.58
C PRO A 165 2.52 -18.96 -11.91
N ARG A 166 3.20 -20.02 -12.36
CA ARG A 166 2.59 -21.34 -12.63
C ARG A 166 2.28 -22.11 -11.35
N THR A 167 2.73 -21.64 -10.19
CA THR A 167 2.40 -22.26 -8.91
C THR A 167 0.95 -21.98 -8.50
N CYS A 168 0.35 -20.92 -9.03
CA CYS A 168 -1.07 -20.66 -8.90
C CYS A 168 -1.89 -21.31 -10.03
N PRO A 169 -3.15 -21.70 -9.75
CA PRO A 169 -4.08 -22.10 -10.79
C PRO A 169 -4.23 -21.06 -11.90
N SER A 170 -4.67 -21.50 -13.07
CA SER A 170 -5.07 -20.56 -14.13
C SER A 170 -6.15 -19.61 -13.60
N GLY A 171 -6.04 -18.33 -13.96
CA GLY A 171 -6.93 -17.28 -13.46
C GLY A 171 -6.53 -16.70 -12.12
N SER A 172 -5.41 -17.09 -11.53
CA SER A 172 -4.97 -16.56 -10.23
C SER A 172 -3.52 -16.11 -10.21
N GLU A 173 -3.19 -15.25 -9.25
CA GLU A 173 -1.86 -14.69 -9.03
C GLU A 173 -1.37 -14.96 -7.62
N CYS A 174 -0.07 -15.24 -7.50
CA CYS A 174 0.57 -15.41 -6.21
C CYS A 174 0.84 -14.03 -5.61
N ILE A 175 0.20 -13.74 -4.48
CA ILE A 175 0.41 -12.49 -3.75
C ILE A 175 1.05 -12.75 -2.40
N TYR A 176 1.72 -11.74 -1.88
CA TYR A 176 2.13 -11.71 -0.49
C TYR A 176 0.91 -11.43 0.40
N MET A 177 0.65 -12.29 1.37
CA MET A 177 -0.49 -12.18 2.29
C MET A 177 -0.06 -11.79 3.72
N GLY A 178 1.19 -11.34 3.91
CA GLY A 178 1.73 -10.93 5.20
C GLY A 178 2.77 -11.90 5.77
N ALA A 179 3.27 -11.61 6.97
CA ALA A 179 4.23 -12.46 7.67
C ALA A 179 3.52 -13.37 8.67
N GLY A 180 3.55 -14.69 8.46
CA GLY A 180 2.91 -15.70 9.29
C GLY A 180 3.90 -16.74 9.84
N LEU A 181 3.79 -17.06 11.14
CA LEU A 181 4.51 -18.19 11.79
C LEU A 181 6.04 -18.22 11.56
N GLY A 182 6.67 -17.04 11.50
CA GLY A 182 8.13 -16.91 11.36
C GLY A 182 8.66 -16.82 9.93
N GLY A 183 7.80 -16.54 8.95
CA GLY A 183 8.21 -16.22 7.59
C GLY A 183 7.11 -15.53 6.78
N ASP A 184 7.45 -15.13 5.56
CA ASP A 184 6.49 -14.58 4.60
C ASP A 184 5.44 -15.61 4.22
N ALA A 185 4.18 -15.22 4.14
CA ALA A 185 3.09 -16.05 3.67
C ALA A 185 2.62 -15.55 2.30
N TYR A 186 2.38 -16.51 1.40
CA TYR A 186 1.91 -16.23 0.06
C TYR A 186 0.62 -17.01 -0.20
N GLY A 187 -0.20 -16.53 -1.14
CA GLY A 187 -1.42 -17.22 -1.55
C GLY A 187 -1.89 -16.83 -2.93
N CYS A 188 -2.72 -17.69 -3.52
CA CYS A 188 -3.28 -17.44 -4.85
C CYS A 188 -4.60 -16.69 -4.75
N MET A 189 -4.63 -15.49 -5.34
CA MET A 189 -5.81 -14.63 -5.44
C MET A 189 -6.38 -14.63 -6.85
N ASP A 190 -7.68 -14.44 -6.96
CA ASP A 190 -8.35 -14.35 -8.26
C ASP A 190 -7.86 -13.12 -9.03
N ARG A 191 -7.48 -13.33 -10.29
CA ARG A 191 -7.11 -12.23 -11.18
C ARG A 191 -8.33 -11.75 -11.92
N CYS A 192 -8.43 -10.44 -12.03
CA CYS A 192 -9.33 -9.84 -13.00
C CYS A 192 -8.58 -9.54 -14.30
N SER A 193 -9.34 -9.42 -15.39
CA SER A 193 -8.83 -8.78 -16.60
C SER A 193 -8.94 -7.27 -16.41
N ALA A 194 -7.81 -6.56 -16.29
CA ALA A 194 -7.84 -5.09 -16.27
C ALA A 194 -8.08 -4.48 -17.67
N ALA A 195 -7.84 -5.25 -18.75
CA ALA A 195 -8.00 -4.81 -20.12
C ALA A 195 -8.26 -5.95 -21.11
N SER A 196 -8.87 -5.60 -22.25
CA SER A 196 -9.06 -6.50 -23.39
C SER A 196 -7.74 -6.90 -24.05
N ARG A 197 -7.78 -7.86 -24.99
CA ARG A 197 -6.61 -8.24 -25.83
C ARG A 197 -6.06 -7.11 -26.70
N GLU A 198 -6.82 -6.03 -26.85
CA GLU A 198 -6.39 -4.82 -27.56
C GLU A 198 -5.88 -3.75 -26.59
N ASP A 199 -5.60 -4.14 -25.33
CA ASP A 199 -5.11 -3.29 -24.24
C ASP A 199 -6.05 -2.13 -23.88
N VAL A 200 -7.34 -2.25 -24.24
CA VAL A 200 -8.40 -1.30 -23.82
C VAL A 200 -8.91 -1.72 -22.44
N PRO A 201 -8.85 -0.86 -21.41
CA PRO A 201 -9.39 -1.15 -20.09
C PRO A 201 -10.87 -1.50 -20.14
N TRP A 202 -11.29 -2.38 -19.26
CA TRP A 202 -12.71 -2.62 -19.06
C TRP A 202 -13.30 -1.54 -18.15
N GLU A 203 -14.50 -1.06 -18.49
CA GLU A 203 -15.27 -0.15 -17.64
C GLU A 203 -16.03 -0.92 -16.53
N ASP A 204 -16.26 -2.22 -16.75
CA ASP A 204 -17.03 -3.09 -15.86
C ASP A 204 -16.11 -3.90 -14.93
N ASN A 205 -16.69 -4.42 -13.84
CA ASN A 205 -16.06 -5.34 -12.88
C ASN A 205 -15.78 -6.73 -13.47
N CYS A 206 -14.98 -6.79 -14.53
CA CYS A 206 -14.70 -8.04 -15.23
C CYS A 206 -14.18 -9.09 -14.25
N ASP A 207 -14.92 -10.19 -14.15
CA ASP A 207 -14.56 -11.46 -13.51
C ASP A 207 -14.47 -11.44 -11.99
N CYS A 208 -14.54 -10.25 -11.37
CA CYS A 208 -14.72 -10.15 -9.93
C CYS A 208 -16.18 -10.37 -9.53
N ARG A 209 -16.36 -10.88 -8.31
CA ARG A 209 -17.70 -11.07 -7.77
C ARG A 209 -18.35 -9.74 -7.39
N ASN A 210 -19.67 -9.79 -7.19
CA ASN A 210 -20.44 -8.68 -6.65
C ASN A 210 -19.85 -8.19 -5.30
N GLY A 211 -19.62 -6.88 -5.16
CA GLY A 211 -18.99 -6.26 -3.99
C GLY A 211 -17.46 -6.13 -4.07
N TYR A 212 -16.84 -6.61 -5.16
CA TYR A 212 -15.40 -6.57 -5.39
C TYR A 212 -15.13 -5.69 -6.59
N ALA A 213 -13.99 -5.02 -6.62
CA ALA A 213 -13.51 -4.24 -7.76
C ALA A 213 -12.24 -4.89 -8.32
N CYS A 214 -12.08 -4.85 -9.63
CA CYS A 214 -10.81 -5.16 -10.28
C CYS A 214 -9.81 -4.02 -9.99
N ASP A 215 -8.82 -4.27 -9.15
CA ASP A 215 -7.72 -3.32 -8.95
C ASP A 215 -6.84 -3.30 -10.20
N LEU A 216 -6.88 -2.19 -10.94
CA LEU A 216 -6.15 -2.06 -12.21
C LEU A 216 -4.63 -2.25 -12.05
N SER A 217 -4.12 -1.95 -10.86
CA SER A 217 -2.69 -1.89 -10.58
C SER A 217 -2.08 -3.28 -10.35
N SER A 218 -2.79 -4.14 -9.61
CA SER A 218 -2.41 -5.51 -9.29
C SER A 218 -3.11 -6.56 -10.16
N GLU A 219 -4.15 -6.16 -10.91
CA GLU A 219 -5.04 -7.05 -11.67
C GLU A 219 -5.69 -8.12 -10.77
N LEU A 220 -6.04 -7.76 -9.55
CA LEU A 220 -6.67 -8.63 -8.55
C LEU A 220 -8.09 -8.16 -8.23
N CYS A 221 -8.94 -9.12 -7.89
CA CYS A 221 -10.25 -8.81 -7.31
C CYS A 221 -10.12 -8.48 -5.82
N LEU A 222 -10.26 -7.19 -5.50
CA LEU A 222 -10.22 -6.68 -4.13
C LEU A 222 -11.62 -6.20 -3.71
N SER A 223 -11.85 -6.00 -2.41
CA SER A 223 -13.10 -5.40 -1.93
C SER A 223 -13.27 -4.00 -2.54
N GLY A 224 -14.40 -3.78 -3.21
CA GLY A 224 -14.76 -2.47 -3.75
C GLY A 224 -15.54 -1.63 -2.74
N CYS A 225 -16.04 -0.49 -3.18
CA CYS A 225 -16.95 0.32 -2.40
C CYS A 225 -18.31 -0.36 -2.26
N SER A 226 -18.96 -0.19 -1.10
CA SER A 226 -20.33 -0.66 -0.88
C SER A 226 -21.37 0.47 -0.92
N ASN A 227 -20.93 1.72 -0.80
CA ASN A 227 -21.77 2.91 -0.76
C ASN A 227 -20.95 4.18 -1.11
N ASP A 228 -21.64 5.27 -1.47
CA ASP A 228 -20.98 6.54 -1.85
C ASP A 228 -20.14 7.15 -0.71
N ARG A 229 -20.48 6.88 0.55
CA ARG A 229 -19.76 7.44 1.70
C ARG A 229 -18.33 6.88 1.74
N GLU A 230 -18.13 5.59 1.49
CA GLU A 230 -16.79 4.98 1.43
C GLU A 230 -15.86 5.66 0.43
N CYS A 231 -16.41 6.15 -0.69
CA CYS A 231 -15.66 6.87 -1.71
C CYS A 231 -15.22 8.28 -1.29
N CYS A 232 -15.63 8.76 -0.11
CA CYS A 232 -15.27 10.07 0.41
C CYS A 232 -14.59 10.01 1.78
N GLU A 233 -14.12 8.83 2.20
CA GLU A 233 -13.50 8.60 3.50
C GLU A 233 -11.98 8.51 3.41
N ILE A 234 -11.29 9.22 4.30
CA ILE A 234 -9.88 8.98 4.60
C ILE A 234 -9.82 8.10 5.84
N TRP A 235 -9.19 6.93 5.71
CA TRP A 235 -8.89 6.06 6.85
C TRP A 235 -7.40 6.17 7.22
N ASP A 236 -7.14 6.54 8.46
CA ASP A 236 -5.81 6.57 9.06
C ASP A 236 -5.75 5.55 10.19
N ASP A 237 -4.99 4.46 9.99
CA ASP A 237 -4.75 3.42 11.01
C ASP A 237 -3.79 3.94 12.08
N SER A 238 -4.28 4.91 12.86
CA SER A 238 -3.52 5.64 13.86
C SER A 238 -2.93 4.76 14.97
N ASN A 239 -3.49 3.56 15.15
CA ASN A 239 -3.06 2.62 16.17
C ASN A 239 -2.30 1.40 15.62
N GLY A 240 -2.21 1.26 14.29
CA GLY A 240 -1.40 0.26 13.60
C GLY A 240 -1.91 -1.17 13.76
N ASN A 241 -3.20 -1.36 14.04
CA ASN A 241 -3.78 -2.71 14.17
C ASN A 241 -4.38 -3.23 12.86
N GLY A 242 -4.36 -2.41 11.81
CA GLY A 242 -4.93 -2.69 10.51
C GLY A 242 -6.45 -2.65 10.47
N VAL A 243 -7.15 -2.33 11.57
CA VAL A 243 -8.62 -2.38 11.75
C VAL A 243 -9.21 -0.99 11.84
N ARG A 244 -10.26 -0.72 11.05
CA ARG A 244 -11.02 0.54 11.16
C ARG A 244 -11.59 0.74 12.56
N ASN A 245 -11.19 1.80 13.25
CA ASN A 245 -11.67 2.12 14.60
C ASN A 245 -12.34 3.50 14.71
N THR A 246 -13.10 3.70 15.79
CA THR A 246 -13.79 4.98 16.03
C THR A 246 -12.81 6.12 16.18
N GLY A 247 -12.89 7.09 15.28
CA GLY A 247 -12.02 8.26 15.24
C GLY A 247 -10.88 8.17 14.22
N GLU A 248 -10.75 7.06 13.50
CA GLU A 248 -9.74 6.86 12.44
C GLU A 248 -10.23 7.20 11.04
N VAL A 249 -11.55 7.34 10.89
CA VAL A 249 -12.18 7.70 9.62
C VAL A 249 -12.54 9.18 9.63
N THR A 250 -12.02 9.91 8.65
CA THR A 250 -12.39 11.30 8.38
C THR A 250 -13.18 11.37 7.08
N LEU A 251 -14.45 11.77 7.18
CA LEU A 251 -15.29 12.01 6.00
C LEU A 251 -14.95 13.38 5.38
N LEU A 252 -14.71 13.39 4.08
CA LEU A 252 -14.54 14.61 3.33
C LEU A 252 -15.85 15.39 3.25
N GLY A 253 -15.74 16.73 3.37
CA GLY A 253 -16.90 17.60 3.17
C GLY A 253 -17.43 17.50 1.72
N PRO A 254 -18.73 17.75 1.49
CA PRO A 254 -19.34 17.69 0.16
C PRO A 254 -18.76 18.72 -0.83
N GLU A 255 -18.04 19.72 -0.34
CA GLU A 255 -17.27 20.66 -1.15
C GLU A 255 -15.92 20.10 -1.64
N ARG A 256 -15.44 18.99 -1.06
CA ARG A 256 -14.18 18.32 -1.42
C ARG A 256 -14.38 17.02 -2.17
N CYS A 257 -15.43 16.26 -1.86
CA CYS A 257 -15.71 14.97 -2.46
C CYS A 257 -17.16 14.86 -2.91
N THR A 258 -17.34 14.46 -4.17
CA THR A 258 -18.64 14.13 -4.77
C THR A 258 -18.57 12.78 -5.47
N ASP A 259 -17.61 11.95 -5.06
CA ASP A 259 -17.36 10.65 -5.65
C ASP A 259 -18.49 9.69 -5.27
N VAL A 260 -18.81 8.79 -6.18
CA VAL A 260 -19.94 7.86 -6.04
C VAL A 260 -19.47 6.44 -6.24
N CYS A 261 -20.09 5.52 -5.53
CA CYS A 261 -19.81 4.11 -5.72
C CYS A 261 -20.56 3.62 -6.95
N ASP A 262 -19.84 3.15 -7.96
CA ASP A 262 -20.48 2.54 -9.11
C ASP A 262 -21.01 1.15 -8.73
N PRO A 263 -22.34 0.92 -8.77
CA PRO A 263 -22.93 -0.35 -8.37
C PRO A 263 -22.55 -1.51 -9.29
N CYS A 264 -21.93 -1.25 -10.44
CA CYS A 264 -21.47 -2.27 -11.37
C CYS A 264 -19.98 -2.58 -11.23
N SER A 265 -19.12 -1.58 -11.20
CA SER A 265 -17.69 -1.79 -11.04
C SER A 265 -17.25 -2.02 -9.59
N PHE A 266 -18.08 -1.59 -8.61
CA PHE A 266 -17.70 -1.40 -7.20
C PHE A 266 -16.47 -0.51 -7.02
N ALA A 267 -16.10 0.25 -8.05
CA ALA A 267 -15.06 1.24 -7.98
C ALA A 267 -15.67 2.60 -7.63
N CYS A 268 -14.90 3.43 -6.93
CA CYS A 268 -15.27 4.82 -6.74
C CYS A 268 -15.10 5.57 -8.06
N THR A 269 -16.20 6.10 -8.58
CA THR A 269 -16.17 7.01 -9.72
C THR A 269 -15.77 8.39 -9.22
N LEU A 270 -14.58 8.82 -9.60
CA LEU A 270 -14.01 10.09 -9.17
C LEU A 270 -14.50 11.22 -10.07
N GLU A 271 -15.10 12.26 -9.50
CA GLU A 271 -15.39 13.50 -10.25
C GLU A 271 -14.13 14.34 -10.46
N GLY A 272 -13.10 14.05 -9.66
CA GLY A 272 -11.84 14.74 -9.59
C GLY A 272 -11.90 16.04 -8.80
N CYS A 273 -10.75 16.68 -8.65
CA CYS A 273 -10.61 17.84 -7.79
C CYS A 273 -11.58 18.98 -8.15
N PRO A 274 -12.23 19.60 -7.15
CA PRO A 274 -13.11 20.73 -7.37
C PRO A 274 -12.45 21.85 -8.18
N GLY A 275 -13.02 22.15 -9.34
CA GLY A 275 -12.52 23.19 -10.25
C GLY A 275 -11.45 22.74 -11.25
N GLY A 276 -11.05 21.46 -11.25
CA GLY A 276 -10.19 20.84 -12.27
C GLY A 276 -8.76 21.42 -12.32
N GLY A 277 -8.28 21.97 -11.20
CA GLY A 277 -6.95 22.60 -11.09
C GLY A 277 -5.82 21.66 -10.66
N CYS A 278 -6.12 20.38 -10.42
CA CYS A 278 -5.16 19.34 -10.10
C CYS A 278 -4.57 18.74 -11.38
N ALA A 279 -3.36 18.21 -11.25
CA ALA A 279 -2.60 17.54 -12.29
C ALA A 279 -1.92 16.29 -11.72
N MET A 280 -1.41 15.44 -12.62
CA MET A 280 -0.56 14.32 -12.21
C MET A 280 0.69 14.85 -11.47
N GLY A 281 1.08 14.17 -10.40
CA GLY A 281 2.18 14.55 -9.52
C GLY A 281 1.87 15.68 -8.54
N ASP A 282 0.66 16.24 -8.53
CA ASP A 282 0.24 17.14 -7.44
C ASP A 282 0.12 16.36 -6.12
N PRO A 283 0.41 17.00 -4.97
CA PRO A 283 0.17 16.39 -3.67
C PRO A 283 -1.34 16.22 -3.43
N CYS A 284 -1.70 15.12 -2.77
CA CYS A 284 -3.07 14.78 -2.42
C CYS A 284 -3.12 14.14 -1.03
N GLY A 285 -4.30 14.13 -0.42
CA GLY A 285 -4.60 13.29 0.75
C GLY A 285 -5.73 12.29 0.51
N HIS A 286 -6.37 12.36 -0.66
CA HIS A 286 -7.48 11.52 -1.08
C HIS A 286 -7.63 11.56 -2.61
N ASP A 287 -8.25 10.55 -3.21
CA ASP A 287 -8.45 10.44 -4.66
C ASP A 287 -9.22 11.63 -5.25
N SER A 288 -10.18 12.21 -4.51
CA SER A 288 -10.88 13.43 -4.90
C SER A 288 -9.99 14.68 -5.00
N ASP A 289 -8.76 14.66 -4.48
CA ASP A 289 -7.80 15.75 -4.69
C ASP A 289 -7.09 15.64 -6.06
N CYS A 290 -7.34 14.56 -6.80
CA CYS A 290 -6.70 14.23 -8.08
C CYS A 290 -7.63 14.41 -9.29
N PRO A 291 -7.11 14.34 -10.53
CA PRO A 291 -7.96 14.26 -11.71
C PRO A 291 -8.93 13.07 -11.65
N ALA A 292 -10.08 13.16 -12.33
CA ALA A 292 -11.17 12.17 -12.31
C ALA A 292 -10.78 10.72 -12.70
N ASP A 293 -9.59 10.50 -13.24
CA ASP A 293 -9.07 9.20 -13.65
C ASP A 293 -7.71 8.87 -13.02
N ALA A 294 -7.38 9.57 -11.93
CA ALA A 294 -6.19 9.36 -11.11
C ALA A 294 -6.58 9.02 -9.68
N GLN A 295 -5.69 8.31 -9.01
CA GLN A 295 -5.78 8.00 -7.60
C GLN A 295 -4.71 8.78 -6.83
N CYS A 296 -4.96 9.00 -5.55
CA CYS A 296 -3.97 9.49 -4.62
C CYS A 296 -3.13 8.32 -4.14
N TRP A 297 -1.93 8.18 -4.70
CA TRP A 297 -1.00 7.17 -4.23
C TRP A 297 -0.35 7.62 -2.93
N ILE A 298 -0.73 6.95 -1.85
CA ILE A 298 -0.19 7.14 -0.51
C ILE A 298 0.72 5.94 -0.22
N ASP A 299 1.92 6.23 0.26
CA ASP A 299 2.90 5.24 0.70
C ASP A 299 3.45 5.70 2.06
N PRO A 300 3.80 4.82 3.01
CA PRO A 300 4.37 5.24 4.29
C PRO A 300 5.64 6.10 4.17
N SER A 301 6.39 5.98 3.07
CA SER A 301 7.55 6.82 2.75
C SER A 301 7.17 8.18 2.15
N LEU A 302 5.89 8.36 1.78
CA LEU A 302 5.33 9.60 1.27
C LEU A 302 4.57 10.32 2.39
N GLU A 303 5.10 11.47 2.83
CA GLU A 303 4.32 12.35 3.72
C GLU A 303 3.15 12.94 2.91
N GLY A 304 1.99 12.28 2.99
CA GLY A 304 0.83 12.55 2.14
C GLY A 304 0.75 11.56 0.97
N GLY A 305 0.19 12.00 -0.15
CA GLY A 305 0.16 11.22 -1.38
C GLY A 305 0.43 12.06 -2.61
N ILE A 306 0.54 11.39 -3.75
CA ILE A 306 0.70 12.03 -5.06
C ILE A 306 -0.35 11.55 -6.04
N CYS A 307 -0.87 12.46 -6.85
CA CYS A 307 -1.86 12.11 -7.87
C CYS A 307 -1.20 11.34 -9.01
N VAL A 308 -1.58 10.07 -9.18
CA VAL A 308 -1.08 9.21 -10.25
C VAL A 308 -2.22 8.57 -11.01
N ARG A 309 -2.01 8.36 -12.31
CA ARG A 309 -2.88 7.49 -13.11
C ARG A 309 -2.16 6.18 -13.31
N VAL A 310 -2.70 5.10 -12.73
CA VAL A 310 -2.20 3.74 -12.94
C VAL A 310 -2.53 3.23 -14.33
N ARG A 311 -1.71 2.29 -14.81
CA ARG A 311 -1.84 1.57 -16.07
C ARG A 311 -1.85 2.46 -17.30
N CYS A 312 -0.91 3.40 -17.34
CA CYS A 312 -0.70 4.27 -18.49
C CYS A 312 -0.14 3.56 -19.73
N ASP A 313 0.22 2.27 -19.59
CA ASP A 313 0.54 1.35 -20.68
C ASP A 313 -0.68 0.91 -21.49
N LEU A 314 -1.89 1.06 -20.93
CA LEU A 314 -3.14 0.67 -21.57
C LEU A 314 -3.71 1.76 -22.50
N VAL A 315 -4.38 1.32 -23.57
CA VAL A 315 -5.04 2.18 -24.56
C VAL A 315 -6.17 2.97 -23.90
N GLY A 316 -6.20 4.29 -24.07
CA GLY A 316 -7.18 5.18 -23.45
C GLY A 316 -6.82 5.61 -22.03
N ARG A 317 -5.71 5.11 -21.45
CA ARG A 317 -5.15 5.58 -20.18
C ARG A 317 -3.83 6.33 -20.36
N GLU A 318 -3.53 6.78 -21.59
CA GLU A 318 -2.30 7.49 -21.90
C GLU A 318 -2.14 8.73 -21.00
N CYS A 319 -0.91 9.06 -20.65
CA CYS A 319 -0.67 10.16 -19.74
C CYS A 319 -1.12 11.50 -20.31
N PRO A 320 -1.75 12.36 -19.47
CA PRO A 320 -2.16 13.69 -19.91
C PRO A 320 -0.95 14.55 -20.28
N ALA A 321 -1.21 15.64 -21.01
CA ALA A 321 -0.16 16.55 -21.42
C ALA A 321 0.62 17.10 -20.21
N GLY A 322 1.94 16.93 -20.21
CA GLY A 322 2.82 17.38 -19.14
C GLY A 322 3.21 16.28 -18.14
N SER A 323 2.68 15.06 -18.28
CA SER A 323 3.20 13.85 -17.62
C SER A 323 3.69 12.83 -18.64
N GLY A 324 4.38 11.80 -18.16
CA GLY A 324 4.80 10.64 -18.95
C GLY A 324 4.51 9.33 -18.23
N CYS A 325 4.57 8.22 -18.95
CA CYS A 325 4.31 6.89 -18.41
C CYS A 325 5.60 6.25 -17.88
N ALA A 326 5.74 6.19 -16.56
CA ALA A 326 6.91 5.60 -15.89
C ALA A 326 6.56 4.22 -15.32
N ASP A 327 7.47 3.26 -15.45
CA ASP A 327 7.46 2.00 -14.69
C ASP A 327 8.17 2.24 -13.36
N LEU A 328 7.39 2.37 -12.27
CA LEU A 328 7.93 2.45 -10.91
C LEU A 328 8.08 1.05 -10.27
N GLY A 329 7.69 0.01 -10.99
CA GLY A 329 7.81 -1.37 -10.56
C GLY A 329 9.18 -1.95 -10.87
N GLY A 330 9.27 -3.26 -10.73
CA GLY A 330 10.44 -4.01 -11.16
C GLY A 330 10.21 -4.64 -12.53
N GLY A 331 11.29 -5.05 -13.22
CA GLY A 331 11.17 -5.72 -14.52
C GLY A 331 10.37 -7.04 -14.53
N TRP A 332 10.01 -7.58 -13.36
CA TRP A 332 9.14 -8.75 -13.20
C TRP A 332 7.70 -8.41 -12.81
N ASN A 333 7.49 -7.24 -12.22
CA ASN A 333 6.18 -6.75 -11.80
C ASN A 333 6.14 -5.24 -12.11
N PRO A 334 5.89 -4.87 -13.38
CA PRO A 334 5.92 -3.49 -13.79
C PRO A 334 4.73 -2.75 -13.19
N TYR A 335 4.97 -1.51 -12.76
CA TYR A 335 3.95 -0.64 -12.18
C TYR A 335 3.93 0.67 -12.97
N TYR A 336 3.15 0.66 -14.05
CA TYR A 336 3.06 1.79 -14.97
C TYR A 336 2.16 2.88 -14.41
N VAL A 337 2.72 4.06 -14.15
CA VAL A 337 1.99 5.23 -13.67
C VAL A 337 2.36 6.51 -14.41
N CYS A 338 1.39 7.41 -14.52
CA CYS A 338 1.65 8.75 -15.03
C CYS A 338 2.33 9.63 -14.00
N MET A 339 3.56 10.03 -14.32
CA MET A 339 4.41 10.86 -13.47
C MET A 339 4.83 12.13 -14.20
N THR A 340 5.06 13.22 -13.46
CA THR A 340 5.56 14.46 -14.05
C THR A 340 7.06 14.32 -14.35
N PRO A 341 7.49 14.40 -15.62
CA PRO A 341 8.89 14.27 -16.00
C PRO A 341 9.70 15.48 -15.52
N CYS A 342 10.96 15.24 -15.18
CA CYS A 342 11.88 16.27 -14.72
C CYS A 342 13.34 15.95 -15.09
N THR A 343 14.23 16.89 -14.77
CA THR A 343 15.68 16.74 -14.98
C THR A 343 16.39 16.64 -13.62
N PRO A 344 17.09 15.53 -13.32
CA PRO A 344 17.84 15.38 -12.08
C PRO A 344 18.86 16.51 -11.90
N GLY A 345 19.08 16.92 -10.65
CA GLY A 345 19.97 18.05 -10.33
C GLY A 345 19.32 19.43 -10.44
N THR A 346 18.00 19.50 -10.62
CA THR A 346 17.19 20.71 -10.46
C THR A 346 16.41 20.63 -9.14
N GLN A 347 16.17 21.78 -8.49
CA GLN A 347 15.44 21.87 -7.22
C GLN A 347 14.42 23.02 -7.23
N PRO A 348 13.49 23.08 -6.24
CA PRO A 348 12.57 24.20 -6.09
C PRO A 348 13.27 25.57 -6.15
N GLY A 349 12.78 26.44 -7.03
CA GLY A 349 13.34 27.76 -7.31
C GLY A 349 14.31 27.82 -8.52
N ASP A 350 14.77 26.69 -9.03
CA ASP A 350 15.55 26.67 -10.28
C ASP A 350 14.67 27.00 -11.50
N PRO A 351 15.19 27.78 -12.48
CA PRO A 351 14.45 28.02 -13.71
C PRO A 351 14.16 26.71 -14.47
N GLY A 352 12.89 26.45 -14.74
CA GLY A 352 12.46 25.25 -15.48
C GLY A 352 12.25 24.01 -14.62
N TYR A 353 12.28 24.13 -13.29
CA TYR A 353 11.89 23.08 -12.37
C TYR A 353 10.40 22.72 -12.54
N PRO A 354 10.05 21.50 -13.01
CA PRO A 354 8.66 21.16 -13.34
C PRO A 354 7.90 20.53 -12.19
N CYS A 355 8.59 20.02 -11.16
CA CYS A 355 7.92 19.45 -9.99
C CYS A 355 7.31 20.60 -9.20
N ARG A 356 5.98 20.62 -9.15
CA ARG A 356 5.24 21.75 -8.64
C ARG A 356 5.60 21.98 -7.16
N ASP A 357 5.90 23.23 -6.86
CA ASP A 357 6.18 23.72 -5.51
C ASP A 357 4.87 24.22 -4.89
N VAL A 358 4.44 23.66 -3.77
CA VAL A 358 3.31 24.18 -2.96
C VAL A 358 3.85 25.11 -1.88
N GLY A 359 4.56 26.16 -2.27
CA GLY A 359 5.18 27.04 -1.29
C GLY A 359 5.83 28.29 -1.86
N PRO A 360 6.42 29.12 -0.97
CA PRO A 360 7.39 30.12 -1.39
C PRO A 360 8.58 29.41 -2.03
N ALA A 361 9.03 29.91 -3.19
CA ALA A 361 10.15 29.34 -3.91
C ALA A 361 11.38 29.06 -3.01
N GLY A 362 11.80 27.80 -2.97
CA GLY A 362 12.99 27.32 -2.27
C GLY A 362 12.70 26.11 -1.38
N PRO A 363 13.73 25.34 -1.01
CA PRO A 363 13.58 24.05 -0.34
C PRO A 363 12.86 24.19 1.00
N SER A 364 11.69 23.56 1.09
CA SER A 364 10.77 23.51 2.21
C SER A 364 10.37 22.06 2.49
N ALA A 365 9.97 21.75 3.73
CA ALA A 365 9.41 20.43 4.03
C ALA A 365 8.16 20.16 3.18
N GLY A 366 8.07 18.99 2.57
CA GLY A 366 7.02 18.62 1.61
C GLY A 366 7.28 19.06 0.17
N ASP A 367 8.41 19.71 -0.12
CA ASP A 367 8.80 19.99 -1.50
C ASP A 367 9.15 18.70 -2.23
N PHE A 368 8.87 18.70 -3.53
CA PHE A 368 9.21 17.61 -4.41
C PHE A 368 10.67 17.74 -4.85
N ALA A 369 11.27 16.62 -5.24
CA ALA A 369 12.57 16.48 -5.87
C ALA A 369 12.41 15.82 -7.25
N CYS A 370 13.43 15.97 -8.10
CA CYS A 370 13.47 15.21 -9.34
C CYS A 370 14.18 13.88 -9.12
N GLN A 371 13.42 12.84 -8.77
CA GLN A 371 13.95 11.51 -8.53
C GLN A 371 14.48 10.91 -9.84
N PRO A 372 15.78 10.53 -9.90
CA PRO A 372 16.34 9.92 -11.09
C PRO A 372 15.65 8.60 -11.41
N THR A 373 15.49 8.32 -12.69
CA THR A 373 15.06 7.00 -13.18
C THR A 373 16.06 6.47 -14.20
N ASP A 374 16.09 5.15 -14.37
CA ASP A 374 16.89 4.57 -15.44
C ASP A 374 16.28 4.94 -16.81
N PRO A 375 17.09 5.06 -17.89
CA PRO A 375 16.57 5.37 -19.22
C PRO A 375 15.51 4.39 -19.75
N GLY A 376 15.44 3.18 -19.18
CA GLY A 376 14.41 2.18 -19.47
C GLY A 376 13.15 2.29 -18.61
N GLY A 377 13.12 3.19 -17.63
CA GLY A 377 12.00 3.39 -16.71
C GLY A 377 10.84 4.17 -17.32
N TRP A 378 11.00 4.77 -18.50
CA TRP A 378 9.91 5.43 -19.22
C TRP A 378 9.37 4.52 -20.34
N TYR A 379 8.10 4.17 -20.26
CA TYR A 379 7.41 3.35 -21.26
C TYR A 379 7.12 4.12 -22.54
N ASP A 380 6.77 5.40 -22.42
CA ASP A 380 6.42 6.29 -23.53
C ASP A 380 7.64 6.95 -24.21
N ALA A 381 8.86 6.54 -23.81
CA ALA A 381 10.12 7.05 -24.32
C ALA A 381 10.29 8.57 -24.20
N THR A 382 9.77 9.18 -23.13
CA THR A 382 10.19 10.54 -22.75
C THR A 382 11.72 10.59 -22.55
N ASP A 383 12.33 11.73 -22.87
CA ASP A 383 13.77 11.99 -22.66
C ASP A 383 14.09 12.52 -21.27
N ALA A 384 13.15 12.34 -20.33
CA ALA A 384 13.27 12.82 -18.96
C ALA A 384 14.27 11.99 -18.17
N GLY A 385 15.15 12.66 -17.43
CA GLY A 385 16.15 11.99 -16.59
C GLY A 385 15.57 11.48 -15.26
N GLY A 386 14.34 11.85 -14.93
CA GLY A 386 13.69 11.54 -13.67
C GLY A 386 12.22 11.94 -13.65
N TYR A 387 11.53 11.59 -12.56
CA TYR A 387 10.16 12.00 -12.29
C TYR A 387 10.06 12.77 -10.97
N CYS A 388 9.01 13.58 -10.86
CA CYS A 388 8.74 14.33 -9.64
C CYS A 388 8.22 13.41 -8.55
N TYR A 389 8.89 13.45 -7.40
CA TYR A 389 8.57 12.66 -6.21
C TYR A 389 8.84 13.50 -4.96
N PRO A 390 8.16 13.27 -3.82
CA PRO A 390 8.47 13.97 -2.59
C PRO A 390 9.97 13.89 -2.26
N GLY A 391 10.56 15.05 -2.02
CA GLY A 391 11.98 15.21 -1.74
C GLY A 391 12.22 15.45 -0.25
N HIS A 392 13.45 15.16 0.19
CA HIS A 392 13.83 15.36 1.59
C HIS A 392 14.48 16.73 1.76
N PHE A 393 13.67 17.74 2.08
CA PHE A 393 14.12 19.14 2.26
C PHE A 393 13.72 19.74 3.62
N PRO A 394 14.58 20.57 4.23
CA PRO A 394 16.03 20.55 4.04
C PRO A 394 16.57 19.18 4.50
N GLY A 395 17.59 18.65 3.83
CA GLY A 395 18.29 17.47 4.34
C GLY A 395 19.07 17.75 5.63
N GLY A 396 19.55 16.67 6.25
CA GLY A 396 20.44 16.71 7.40
C GLY A 396 21.92 16.88 7.01
N ASP A 397 22.79 16.66 7.99
CA ASP A 397 24.25 16.81 7.86
C ASP A 397 24.98 15.47 7.66
N GLY A 398 24.26 14.34 7.69
CA GLY A 398 24.82 12.99 7.55
C GLY A 398 25.39 12.75 6.16
N PRO A 399 26.71 12.57 5.98
CA PRO A 399 27.29 12.32 4.66
C PRO A 399 26.95 10.91 4.15
N ILE A 400 27.16 10.68 2.85
CA ILE A 400 27.01 9.35 2.25
C ILE A 400 27.80 8.30 3.06
N GLY A 401 27.12 7.24 3.50
CA GLY A 401 27.69 6.16 4.30
C GLY A 401 27.69 6.38 5.82
N SER A 402 27.12 7.46 6.36
CA SER A 402 26.92 7.61 7.81
C SER A 402 25.68 6.84 8.29
N PRO A 403 25.61 6.39 9.56
CA PRO A 403 24.37 5.87 10.12
C PRO A 403 23.25 6.93 10.11
N CYS A 404 22.00 6.48 10.03
CA CYS A 404 20.80 7.32 10.10
C CYS A 404 19.65 6.54 10.74
N ALA A 405 18.65 7.26 11.24
CA ALA A 405 17.38 6.71 11.70
C ALA A 405 16.20 7.18 10.85
N ALA A 406 16.33 8.31 10.14
CA ALA A 406 15.33 8.85 9.23
C ALA A 406 15.99 9.58 8.04
N HIS A 407 15.25 9.77 6.95
CA HIS A 407 15.79 10.45 5.75
C HIS A 407 16.28 11.88 6.03
N GLU A 408 15.66 12.57 6.98
CA GLU A 408 16.06 13.91 7.45
C GLU A 408 17.43 13.98 8.14
N ASP A 409 18.02 12.84 8.52
CA ASP A 409 19.40 12.80 9.05
C ASP A 409 20.44 13.01 7.95
N CYS A 410 20.07 12.78 6.69
CA CYS A 410 20.99 12.60 5.57
C CYS A 410 21.13 13.85 4.71
N VAL A 411 22.34 14.06 4.20
CA VAL A 411 22.60 15.11 3.23
C VAL A 411 21.76 14.87 1.98
N SER A 412 21.00 15.90 1.60
CA SER A 412 19.99 15.79 0.55
C SER A 412 20.22 16.80 -0.57
N PRO A 413 21.28 16.63 -1.39
CA PRO A 413 21.50 17.49 -2.54
C PRO A 413 20.31 17.36 -3.50
N PHE A 414 19.69 18.50 -3.84
CA PHE A 414 18.49 18.56 -4.67
C PHE A 414 17.29 17.77 -4.13
N GLY A 415 17.24 17.48 -2.83
CA GLY A 415 16.15 16.72 -2.19
C GLY A 415 16.26 15.21 -2.33
N LEU A 416 17.39 14.69 -2.84
CA LEU A 416 17.57 13.27 -3.17
C LEU A 416 18.21 12.44 -2.05
N GLY A 417 18.49 13.02 -0.88
CA GLY A 417 19.13 12.32 0.24
C GLY A 417 18.15 11.46 0.99
N LEU A 418 18.54 10.24 1.32
CA LEU A 418 17.69 9.30 2.05
C LEU A 418 18.49 8.44 3.02
N CYS A 419 17.82 8.02 4.09
CA CYS A 419 18.24 6.90 4.91
C CYS A 419 17.85 5.58 4.24
N ALA A 420 18.82 4.74 3.89
CA ALA A 420 18.62 3.40 3.35
C ALA A 420 18.33 2.41 4.48
N ASP A 421 17.10 2.40 4.97
CA ASP A 421 16.64 1.59 6.10
C ASP A 421 16.18 0.17 5.72
N TRP A 422 16.04 -0.12 4.42
CA TRP A 422 15.84 -1.47 3.90
C TRP A 422 17.07 -2.37 4.02
N GLU A 423 18.22 -1.80 4.37
CA GLU A 423 19.42 -2.51 4.80
C GLU A 423 19.53 -2.41 6.33
N ASP A 424 19.95 -3.49 6.97
CA ASP A 424 20.34 -3.49 8.38
C ASP A 424 21.87 -3.70 8.44
N PRO A 425 22.66 -2.66 8.78
CA PRO A 425 22.29 -1.35 9.33
C PRO A 425 21.73 -0.35 8.31
N SER A 426 20.97 0.64 8.79
CA SER A 426 20.57 1.79 7.97
C SER A 426 21.71 2.79 7.78
N TRP A 427 21.78 3.44 6.60
CA TRP A 427 22.85 4.40 6.29
C TRP A 427 22.41 5.48 5.29
N CYS A 428 23.03 6.66 5.37
CA CYS A 428 22.72 7.79 4.50
C CYS A 428 23.23 7.59 3.08
N THR A 429 22.37 7.80 2.11
CA THR A 429 22.69 7.77 0.69
C THR A 429 21.98 8.91 -0.04
N VAL A 430 22.16 8.98 -1.36
CA VAL A 430 21.53 9.95 -2.26
C VAL A 430 21.06 9.17 -3.49
N MET A 431 19.82 9.39 -3.94
CA MET A 431 19.34 8.80 -5.19
C MET A 431 20.11 9.37 -6.38
N CYS A 432 20.48 8.52 -7.33
CA CYS A 432 21.30 8.90 -8.47
C CYS A 432 20.90 8.14 -9.74
N SER A 433 21.15 8.76 -10.89
CA SER A 433 21.25 8.13 -12.21
C SER A 433 22.68 8.17 -12.73
N GLU A 434 22.96 7.50 -13.85
CA GLU A 434 24.22 7.66 -14.61
C GLU A 434 24.54 9.13 -14.89
N GLU A 435 23.55 9.92 -15.33
CA GLU A 435 23.72 11.34 -15.65
C GLU A 435 24.09 12.16 -14.40
N SER A 436 23.37 11.98 -13.30
CA SER A 436 23.67 12.68 -12.05
C SER A 436 25.03 12.27 -11.46
N ALA A 437 25.40 10.99 -11.61
CA ALA A 437 26.68 10.46 -11.18
C ALA A 437 27.82 11.08 -11.98
N ALA A 438 27.68 11.16 -13.31
CA ALA A 438 28.62 11.84 -14.20
C ALA A 438 28.81 13.31 -13.81
N GLY A 439 27.73 13.97 -13.37
CA GLY A 439 27.73 15.32 -12.80
C GLY A 439 28.40 15.46 -11.43
N GLY A 440 28.78 14.36 -10.78
CA GLY A 440 29.47 14.34 -9.50
C GLY A 440 28.57 14.28 -8.27
N LEU A 441 27.30 13.90 -8.40
CA LEU A 441 26.35 13.85 -7.28
C LEU A 441 26.85 12.99 -6.11
N CYS A 442 27.51 11.86 -6.40
CA CYS A 442 28.02 10.95 -5.39
C CYS A 442 29.42 11.30 -4.86
N GLU A 443 30.05 12.38 -5.34
CA GLU A 443 31.41 12.74 -4.91
C GLU A 443 31.38 13.45 -3.55
N THR A 444 32.19 12.94 -2.61
CA THR A 444 32.41 13.55 -1.29
C THR A 444 33.67 14.44 -1.27
N ASP A 445 34.62 14.21 -2.20
CA ASP A 445 35.79 15.06 -2.42
C ASP A 445 36.02 15.36 -3.92
N PRO A 446 35.62 16.56 -4.39
CA PRO A 446 35.81 16.95 -5.78
C PRO A 446 37.29 17.16 -6.15
N SER A 447 38.22 17.19 -5.21
CA SER A 447 39.66 17.35 -5.49
C SER A 447 40.39 16.03 -5.74
N ALA A 448 39.78 14.89 -5.39
CA ALA A 448 40.38 13.59 -5.61
C ALA A 448 40.49 13.23 -7.10
N THR A 449 41.44 12.36 -7.45
CA THR A 449 41.55 11.80 -8.81
C THR A 449 40.75 10.51 -8.96
N SER A 450 40.67 9.72 -7.88
CA SER A 450 39.75 8.59 -7.79
C SER A 450 38.35 9.09 -7.47
N ALA A 451 37.33 8.36 -7.90
CA ALA A 451 35.97 8.61 -7.44
C ALA A 451 35.93 8.39 -5.92
N THR A 452 35.27 9.31 -5.21
CA THR A 452 35.07 9.25 -3.76
C THR A 452 33.70 8.69 -3.36
N GLY A 453 32.83 8.53 -4.34
CA GLY A 453 31.64 7.71 -4.30
C GLY A 453 31.26 7.25 -5.70
N ALA A 454 30.22 6.45 -5.81
CA ALA A 454 29.72 5.94 -7.06
C ALA A 454 28.21 5.77 -6.98
N CYS A 455 27.53 5.85 -8.12
CA CYS A 455 26.13 5.49 -8.21
C CYS A 455 26.03 3.98 -8.50
N TYR A 456 25.35 3.25 -7.63
CA TYR A 456 25.14 1.81 -7.71
C TYR A 456 23.66 1.50 -7.49
N TYR A 457 22.98 0.85 -8.45
CA TYR A 457 21.52 0.62 -8.42
C TYR A 457 20.73 1.83 -7.91
N GLN A 458 20.96 2.98 -8.55
CA GLN A 458 20.29 4.25 -8.26
C GLN A 458 20.57 4.88 -6.88
N ILE A 459 21.53 4.39 -6.10
CA ILE A 459 21.95 5.01 -4.83
C ILE A 459 23.45 5.32 -4.83
N CYS A 460 23.83 6.42 -4.19
CA CYS A 460 25.23 6.78 -4.01
C CYS A 460 25.88 5.94 -2.89
N VAL A 461 26.95 5.23 -3.21
CA VAL A 461 27.79 4.49 -2.26
C VAL A 461 29.13 5.18 -2.09
N ALA A 462 29.65 5.22 -0.86
CA ALA A 462 30.98 5.78 -0.59
C ALA A 462 32.10 4.87 -1.12
N ALA A 463 33.21 5.44 -1.57
CA ALA A 463 34.39 4.67 -1.97
C ALA A 463 35.21 4.19 -0.76
N CYS A 464 35.92 3.06 -0.93
CA CYS A 464 36.86 2.54 0.07
C CYS A 464 38.14 1.99 -0.58
N ASP A 465 39.23 1.96 0.20
CA ASP A 465 40.58 1.73 -0.33
C ASP A 465 41.01 0.26 -0.35
N THR A 466 40.49 -0.55 0.59
CA THR A 466 40.95 -1.93 0.81
C THR A 466 39.76 -2.90 0.76
N PRO A 467 39.38 -3.38 -0.44
CA PRO A 467 38.37 -4.41 -0.60
C PRO A 467 38.67 -5.65 0.26
N ALA A 468 37.64 -6.22 0.87
CA ALA A 468 37.73 -7.34 1.81
C ALA A 468 38.70 -7.08 3.00
N GLY A 469 38.94 -5.80 3.32
CA GLY A 469 39.58 -5.41 4.58
C GLY A 469 38.67 -5.65 5.78
N PRO A 470 39.18 -5.50 7.02
CA PRO A 470 38.36 -5.67 8.21
C PRO A 470 37.13 -4.76 8.20
N LEU A 471 36.01 -5.27 8.72
CA LEU A 471 34.76 -4.53 8.86
C LEU A 471 34.97 -3.19 9.61
N GLY A 472 34.35 -2.11 9.11
CA GLY A 472 34.49 -0.77 9.66
C GLY A 472 35.87 -0.11 9.47
N ALA A 473 36.76 -0.70 8.67
CA ALA A 473 38.05 -0.12 8.30
C ALA A 473 38.11 0.30 6.83
N ASN A 474 39.13 1.09 6.47
CA ASN A 474 39.51 1.38 5.08
C ASN A 474 38.58 2.27 4.25
N GLY A 475 37.86 3.21 4.88
CA GLY A 475 37.14 4.27 4.18
C GLY A 475 35.63 4.27 4.42
N CYS A 476 35.06 3.20 4.96
CA CYS A 476 33.65 3.16 5.35
C CYS A 476 33.48 3.80 6.74
N SER A 477 32.72 4.90 6.79
CA SER A 477 32.47 5.66 8.02
C SER A 477 31.56 4.96 9.01
N ASN A 478 30.62 4.16 8.51
CA ASN A 478 29.76 3.33 9.33
C ASN A 478 30.46 1.98 9.61
N PRO A 479 30.66 1.59 10.89
CA PRO A 479 31.34 0.35 11.24
C PRO A 479 30.64 -0.91 10.73
N ASP A 480 29.35 -0.81 10.41
CA ASP A 480 28.51 -1.92 9.97
C ASP A 480 28.44 -2.01 8.42
N LEU A 481 29.21 -1.17 7.70
CA LEU A 481 29.41 -1.28 6.26
C LEU A 481 30.74 -1.98 5.94
N ALA A 482 30.70 -2.87 4.96
CA ALA A 482 31.86 -3.58 4.44
C ALA A 482 32.39 -2.95 3.14
N CYS A 483 33.70 -3.10 2.91
CA CYS A 483 34.35 -2.63 1.70
C CYS A 483 34.36 -3.72 0.61
N TYR A 484 33.39 -3.67 -0.30
CA TYR A 484 33.27 -4.61 -1.42
C TYR A 484 34.18 -4.21 -2.58
N ASP A 485 34.76 -5.19 -3.26
CA ASP A 485 35.55 -4.96 -4.49
C ASP A 485 34.67 -4.34 -5.57
N SER A 486 35.04 -3.19 -6.13
CA SER A 486 34.21 -2.49 -7.12
C SER A 486 34.20 -3.15 -8.51
N ARG A 487 35.10 -4.11 -8.78
CA ARG A 487 35.26 -4.74 -10.10
C ARG A 487 34.04 -5.54 -10.57
N PRO A 488 33.40 -6.38 -9.74
CA PRO A 488 32.24 -7.19 -10.14
C PRO A 488 31.00 -6.36 -10.50
N PHE A 489 30.87 -5.16 -9.95
CA PHE A 489 29.70 -4.27 -10.13
C PHE A 489 29.62 -3.59 -11.50
N GLY A 490 30.52 -3.93 -12.43
CA GLY A 490 30.99 -2.97 -13.42
C GLY A 490 29.99 -2.36 -14.40
N ALA A 491 28.88 -3.04 -14.73
CA ALA A 491 27.85 -2.48 -15.61
C ALA A 491 26.86 -1.56 -14.89
N TYR A 492 26.83 -1.60 -13.55
CA TYR A 492 25.85 -0.91 -12.71
C TYR A 492 26.50 0.14 -11.81
N LEU A 493 27.78 0.47 -12.07
CA LEU A 493 28.56 1.40 -11.26
C LEU A 493 28.92 2.62 -12.10
N TYR A 494 28.21 3.72 -11.88
CA TYR A 494 28.42 4.99 -12.57
C TYR A 494 29.27 5.94 -11.71
N LEU A 495 30.16 6.68 -12.35
CA LEU A 495 31.17 7.52 -11.71
C LEU A 495 31.10 8.94 -12.27
N ALA A 496 31.63 9.90 -11.52
CA ALA A 496 31.77 11.26 -12.03
C ALA A 496 32.73 11.32 -13.22
N ASP A 497 32.45 12.24 -14.15
CA ASP A 497 33.22 12.38 -15.38
C ASP A 497 34.71 12.63 -15.08
N GLY A 498 35.56 11.86 -15.75
CA GLY A 498 37.01 11.94 -15.59
C GLY A 498 37.58 11.27 -14.33
N ARG A 499 36.76 10.61 -13.51
CA ARG A 499 37.24 9.82 -12.36
C ARG A 499 37.71 8.43 -12.74
N THR A 500 38.63 7.90 -11.95
CA THR A 500 38.97 6.47 -12.00
C THR A 500 38.13 5.70 -11.01
N ARG A 501 37.76 4.47 -11.38
CA ARG A 501 37.04 3.52 -10.51
C ARG A 501 37.81 3.33 -9.18
N PRO A 502 37.13 3.43 -8.01
CA PRO A 502 37.77 3.19 -6.73
C PRO A 502 38.06 1.70 -6.53
N PRO A 503 39.02 1.31 -5.67
CA PRO A 503 39.29 -0.10 -5.39
C PRO A 503 38.05 -0.85 -4.86
N GLY A 504 37.29 -0.22 -3.97
CA GLY A 504 36.04 -0.74 -3.44
C GLY A 504 34.96 0.30 -3.18
N ILE A 505 33.79 -0.19 -2.78
CA ILE A 505 32.64 0.61 -2.34
C ILE A 505 32.14 0.11 -0.98
N CYS A 506 31.61 1.03 -0.18
CA CYS A 506 30.97 0.73 1.09
C CYS A 506 29.52 0.29 0.86
N TYR A 507 29.18 -0.89 1.32
CA TYR A 507 27.83 -1.46 1.24
C TYR A 507 27.53 -2.27 2.51
N ALA A 508 26.26 -2.63 2.75
CA ALA A 508 25.85 -3.39 3.93
C ALA A 508 26.72 -4.65 4.12
N ALA A 509 27.21 -4.83 5.34
CA ALA A 509 27.98 -6.02 5.68
C ALA A 509 27.07 -7.25 5.72
N CYS A 510 27.55 -8.37 5.19
CA CYS A 510 26.79 -9.60 5.27
C CYS A 510 26.64 -10.05 6.73
N THR A 511 25.47 -10.61 7.04
CA THR A 511 25.15 -11.17 8.36
C THR A 511 25.09 -12.70 8.34
N SER A 512 24.99 -13.31 7.15
CA SER A 512 24.92 -14.77 7.00
C SER A 512 25.27 -15.27 5.59
N ASP A 513 25.65 -16.55 5.50
CA ASP A 513 25.81 -17.26 4.22
C ASP A 513 24.50 -17.30 3.41
N ALA A 514 23.35 -17.38 4.08
CA ALA A 514 22.04 -17.42 3.42
C ALA A 514 21.75 -16.10 2.71
N GLU A 515 22.05 -14.98 3.36
CA GLU A 515 21.96 -13.64 2.77
C GLU A 515 22.92 -13.51 1.58
N CYS A 516 24.17 -13.92 1.72
CA CYS A 516 25.13 -13.90 0.63
C CYS A 516 24.67 -14.74 -0.57
N ALA A 517 24.19 -15.95 -0.32
CA ALA A 517 23.67 -16.82 -1.38
C ALA A 517 22.42 -16.24 -2.07
N ALA A 518 21.58 -15.52 -1.33
CA ALA A 518 20.40 -14.85 -1.88
C ALA A 518 20.77 -13.62 -2.74
N SER A 519 21.72 -12.80 -2.28
CA SER A 519 22.11 -11.56 -2.95
C SER A 519 23.04 -11.78 -4.15
N TRP A 520 23.95 -12.74 -4.04
CA TRP A 520 25.05 -12.95 -5.01
C TRP A 520 24.95 -14.27 -5.78
N GLY A 521 24.00 -15.12 -5.39
CA GLY A 521 23.76 -16.44 -5.98
C GLY A 521 24.42 -17.58 -5.20
N PRO A 522 24.06 -18.83 -5.54
CA PRO A 522 24.56 -20.00 -4.84
C PRO A 522 26.08 -20.12 -4.92
N GLY A 523 26.72 -20.35 -3.78
CA GLY A 523 28.18 -20.49 -3.66
C GLY A 523 28.85 -19.34 -2.91
N TYR A 524 28.16 -18.22 -2.71
CA TYR A 524 28.67 -17.13 -1.88
C TYR A 524 28.42 -17.41 -0.38
N ALA A 525 29.45 -17.15 0.43
CA ALA A 525 29.44 -17.23 1.88
C ALA A 525 29.86 -15.90 2.49
N CYS A 526 29.41 -15.63 3.70
CA CYS A 526 29.79 -14.42 4.43
C CYS A 526 31.18 -14.61 5.05
N ASP A 527 32.10 -13.69 4.75
CA ASP A 527 33.37 -13.60 5.46
C ASP A 527 33.21 -12.69 6.69
N ASP A 528 32.93 -13.28 7.85
CA ASP A 528 32.71 -12.58 9.13
C ASP A 528 33.79 -11.53 9.46
N ALA A 529 35.03 -11.72 8.98
CA ALA A 529 36.13 -10.80 9.25
C ALA A 529 36.03 -9.48 8.45
N SER A 530 35.58 -9.57 7.20
CA SER A 530 35.45 -8.42 6.31
C SER A 530 34.02 -7.90 6.15
N GLY A 531 33.03 -8.72 6.51
CA GLY A 531 31.62 -8.47 6.25
C GLY A 531 31.27 -8.53 4.75
N THR A 532 32.10 -9.16 3.91
CA THR A 532 31.85 -9.27 2.47
C THR A 532 31.41 -10.67 2.07
N CYS A 533 30.54 -10.76 1.06
CA CYS A 533 30.19 -12.04 0.43
C CYS A 533 31.28 -12.51 -0.54
N GLN A 534 31.78 -13.74 -0.35
CA GLN A 534 32.85 -14.33 -1.17
C GLN A 534 32.44 -15.71 -1.71
N PRO A 535 32.84 -16.07 -2.95
CA PRO A 535 32.49 -17.35 -3.59
C PRO A 535 33.29 -18.57 -3.11
#